data_AF-A0A6P0ZTZ0-F1
#
_entry.id   AF-A0A6P0ZTZ0-F1
#
_cell.length_a   1.000
_cell.length_b   1.000
_cell.length_c   1.000
_cell.angle_alpha   90.00
_cell.angle_beta   90.00
_cell.angle_gamma   90.00
#
_symmetry.space_group_name_H-M   'P 1'
#
loop_
_entity.id
_entity.type
_entity.pdbx_description
1 polymer ?
#
loop_
_entity_poly.entity_id
_entity_poly.type
_entity_poly.pdbx_seq_one_letter_code
_entity_poly.pdbx_strand_id
1 'polypeptide(L)'
;MTGQDLHQLLLNKWGRSYDIQIRRTQGKIFVQVMWKYLEQQSFPLSEAEYLEHLDTVANYIRGWGGASQVQEFINNTRERPRLGKVVSIPIELGERSSEWMLEDF
;
A
#
# COMPACT_ATOMS: atom_id res chain seq x y z
N MET A 1 -10.24 5.57 -3.89
CA MET A 1 -9.51 4.91 -2.80
C MET A 1 -8.90 5.96 -1.89
N THR A 2 -9.37 6.01 -0.66
CA THR A 2 -8.91 6.82 0.48
C THR A 2 -8.06 5.98 1.44
N GLY A 3 -7.44 6.59 2.45
CA GLY A 3 -6.76 5.85 3.52
C GLY A 3 -7.70 4.87 4.25
N GLN A 4 -8.95 5.29 4.48
CA GLN A 4 -9.99 4.44 5.09
C GLN A 4 -10.32 3.22 4.22
N ASP A 5 -10.40 3.40 2.89
CA ASP A 5 -10.64 2.28 1.96
C ASP A 5 -9.51 1.24 2.04
N LEU A 6 -8.24 1.71 2.12
CA LEU A 6 -7.09 0.82 2.30
C LEU A 6 -7.16 0.08 3.63
N HIS A 7 -7.46 0.79 4.72
CA HIS A 7 -7.59 0.17 6.04
C HIS A 7 -8.64 -0.94 6.05
N GLN A 8 -9.83 -0.66 5.51
CA GLN A 8 -10.91 -1.63 5.42
C GLN A 8 -10.56 -2.80 4.49
N LEU A 9 -9.88 -2.54 3.38
CA LEU A 9 -9.41 -3.61 2.47
C LEU A 9 -8.47 -4.59 3.18
N LEU A 10 -7.50 -4.08 3.96
CA LEU A 10 -6.57 -4.91 4.73
C LEU A 10 -7.27 -5.70 5.83
N LEU A 11 -8.15 -5.04 6.59
CA LEU A 11 -8.95 -5.66 7.65
C LEU A 11 -9.85 -6.77 7.09
N ASN A 12 -10.58 -6.51 6.01
CA ASN A 12 -11.46 -7.49 5.39
C ASN A 12 -10.68 -8.68 4.85
N LYS A 13 -9.51 -8.44 4.25
CA LYS A 13 -8.71 -9.52 3.66
C LYS A 13 -8.01 -10.40 4.69
N TRP A 14 -7.39 -9.80 5.71
CA TRP A 14 -6.46 -10.51 6.59
C TRP A 14 -6.74 -10.32 8.09
N GLY A 15 -7.76 -9.54 8.46
CA GLY A 15 -8.19 -9.31 9.84
C GLY A 15 -7.23 -8.45 10.66
N ARG A 16 -6.33 -7.69 10.02
CA ARG A 16 -5.29 -6.88 10.67
C ARG A 16 -5.03 -5.58 9.92
N SER A 17 -4.66 -4.55 10.67
CA SER A 17 -4.34 -3.21 10.18
C SER A 17 -2.85 -3.13 9.78
N TYR A 18 -2.48 -3.84 8.71
CA TYR A 18 -1.09 -3.89 8.24
C TYR A 18 -0.55 -2.54 7.78
N ASP A 19 0.73 -2.29 8.03
CA ASP A 19 1.45 -1.19 7.41
C ASP A 19 1.58 -1.40 5.89
N ILE A 20 1.65 -0.31 5.15
CA ILE A 20 1.87 -0.30 3.71
C ILE A 20 3.04 0.62 3.40
N GLN A 21 3.99 0.14 2.60
CA GLN A 21 5.11 0.94 2.13
C GLN A 21 5.10 1.04 0.61
N ILE A 22 5.54 2.19 0.11
CA ILE A 22 5.81 2.38 -1.31
C ILE A 22 7.30 2.14 -1.53
N ARG A 23 7.62 1.28 -2.49
CA ARG A 23 9.00 1.02 -2.91
C ARG A 23 9.17 1.34 -4.38
N ARG A 24 10.14 2.19 -4.72
CA ARG A 24 10.56 2.45 -6.09
C ARG A 24 11.87 1.72 -6.36
N THR A 25 11.95 0.93 -7.42
CA THR A 25 13.20 0.26 -7.83
C THR A 25 13.17 -0.09 -9.30
N GLN A 26 14.29 0.12 -10.00
CA GLN A 26 14.44 -0.21 -11.43
C GLN A 26 13.33 0.37 -12.32
N GLY A 27 12.92 1.63 -12.06
CA GLY A 27 11.84 2.29 -12.79
C GLY A 27 10.44 1.74 -12.52
N LYS A 28 10.27 0.87 -11.51
CA LYS A 28 8.98 0.29 -11.12
C LYS A 28 8.57 0.76 -9.74
N ILE A 29 7.26 0.88 -9.54
CA ILE A 29 6.64 1.21 -8.25
C ILE A 29 5.98 -0.05 -7.70
N PHE A 30 6.18 -0.31 -6.41
CA PHE A 30 5.54 -1.39 -5.68
C PHE A 30 4.83 -0.84 -4.45
N VAL A 31 3.59 -1.29 -4.26
CA VAL A 31 2.87 -1.14 -3.01
C VAL A 31 3.10 -2.42 -2.21
N GLN A 32 3.77 -2.29 -1.06
CA GLN A 32 4.18 -3.42 -0.23
C GLN A 32 3.34 -3.44 1.04
N VAL A 33 2.52 -4.47 1.20
CA VAL A 33 1.85 -4.72 2.48
C VAL A 33 2.87 -5.41 3.39
N MET A 34 3.24 -4.70 4.44
CA MET A 34 4.23 -5.14 5.42
C MET A 34 3.63 -6.18 6.36
N TRP A 35 4.48 -6.93 7.05
CA TRP A 35 4.01 -7.89 8.06
C TRP A 35 3.74 -7.27 9.43
N LYS A 36 4.16 -6.02 9.63
CA LYS A 36 3.84 -5.24 10.84
C LYS A 36 2.44 -4.67 10.73
N TYR A 37 1.71 -4.61 11.84
CA TYR A 37 0.33 -4.11 11.89
C TYR A 37 0.07 -3.33 13.19
N LEU A 38 -0.88 -2.40 13.15
CA LEU A 38 -1.18 -1.45 14.24
C LEU A 38 -1.43 -2.14 15.58
N GLU A 39 -2.06 -3.31 15.57
CA GLU A 39 -2.40 -4.04 16.80
C GLU A 39 -1.18 -4.68 17.51
N GLN A 40 0.04 -4.57 16.96
CA GLN A 40 1.26 -5.01 17.63
C GLN A 40 1.76 -3.96 18.62
N GLN A 41 2.15 -4.38 19.82
CA GLN A 41 2.70 -3.48 20.85
C GLN A 41 3.93 -2.67 20.38
N SER A 42 4.74 -3.25 19.50
CA SER A 42 5.95 -2.62 18.94
C SER A 42 5.71 -1.93 17.59
N PHE A 43 4.45 -1.64 17.22
CA PHE A 43 4.16 -0.90 16.01
C PHE A 43 4.65 0.55 16.17
N PRO A 44 5.34 1.13 15.17
CA PRO A 44 6.06 2.39 15.35
C PRO A 44 5.18 3.64 15.29
N LEU A 45 3.92 3.52 14.86
CA LEU A 45 2.98 4.63 14.69
C LEU A 45 1.83 4.51 15.68
N SER A 46 1.32 5.65 16.14
CA SER A 46 0.00 5.72 16.77
C SER A 46 -1.12 5.45 15.74
N GLU A 47 -2.35 5.24 16.22
CA GLU A 47 -3.51 5.04 15.35
C GLU A 47 -3.75 6.23 14.40
N ALA A 48 -3.61 7.46 14.90
CA ALA A 48 -3.78 8.66 14.09
C ALA A 48 -2.71 8.78 13.00
N GLU A 49 -1.44 8.57 13.36
CA GLU A 49 -0.32 8.58 12.40
C GLU A 49 -0.45 7.46 11.36
N TYR A 50 -0.94 6.29 11.77
CA TYR A 50 -1.21 5.18 10.85
C TYR A 50 -2.28 5.53 9.83
N LEU A 51 -3.40 6.15 10.24
CA LEU A 51 -4.46 6.55 9.33
C LEU A 51 -4.01 7.65 8.36
N GLU A 52 -3.24 8.63 8.84
CA GLU A 52 -2.64 9.67 7.99
C GLU A 52 -1.64 9.09 6.97
N HIS A 53 -0.82 8.14 7.42
CA HIS A 53 0.09 7.39 6.56
C HIS A 53 -0.67 6.61 5.47
N LEU A 54 -1.76 5.92 5.84
CA LEU A 54 -2.60 5.24 4.85
C LEU A 54 -3.23 6.19 3.85
N ASP A 55 -3.67 7.37 4.27
CA ASP A 55 -4.24 8.35 3.34
C ASP A 55 -3.17 8.87 2.35
N THR A 56 -1.96 9.13 2.85
CA THR A 56 -0.80 9.48 2.03
C THR A 56 -0.52 8.42 0.97
N VAL A 57 -0.47 7.15 1.38
CA VAL A 57 -0.27 6.01 0.46
C VAL A 57 -1.42 5.89 -0.54
N ALA A 58 -2.67 6.05 -0.10
CA ALA A 58 -3.84 5.99 -0.98
C ALA A 58 -3.82 7.11 -2.03
N ASN A 59 -3.37 8.31 -1.66
CA ASN A 59 -3.22 9.45 -2.56
C ASN A 59 -2.18 9.16 -3.65
N TYR A 60 -1.03 8.58 -3.29
CA TYR A 60 -0.04 8.16 -4.28
C TYR A 60 -0.58 7.07 -5.22
N ILE A 61 -1.22 6.03 -4.69
CA ILE A 61 -1.79 4.95 -5.51
C ILE A 61 -2.83 5.52 -6.49
N ARG A 62 -3.64 6.49 -6.05
CA ARG A 62 -4.61 7.18 -6.90
C ARG A 62 -3.93 8.03 -7.96
N GLY A 63 -2.86 8.76 -7.61
CA GLY A 63 -2.06 9.57 -8.53
C GLY A 63 -1.47 8.74 -9.68
N TRP A 64 -1.11 7.49 -9.42
CA TRP A 64 -0.62 6.55 -10.44
C TRP A 64 -1.73 5.79 -11.17
N GLY A 65 -3.01 5.99 -10.82
CA GLY A 65 -4.12 5.22 -11.37
C GLY A 65 -4.20 3.77 -10.89
N GLY A 66 -3.41 3.37 -9.90
CA GLY A 66 -3.27 1.98 -9.44
C GLY A 66 -4.35 1.50 -8.46
N ALA A 67 -5.37 2.32 -8.16
CA ALA A 67 -6.34 2.01 -7.11
C ALA A 67 -7.11 0.69 -7.37
N SER A 68 -7.64 0.51 -8.58
CA SER A 68 -8.35 -0.71 -8.96
C SER A 68 -7.43 -1.93 -8.95
N GLN A 69 -6.20 -1.78 -9.42
CA GLN A 69 -5.19 -2.84 -9.43
C GLN A 69 -4.87 -3.34 -8.01
N VAL A 70 -4.66 -2.42 -7.06
CA VAL A 70 -4.39 -2.78 -5.66
C VAL A 70 -5.57 -3.52 -5.03
N GLN A 71 -6.80 -3.01 -5.24
CA GLN A 71 -8.01 -3.67 -4.74
C GLN A 71 -8.17 -5.08 -5.31
N GLU A 72 -8.06 -5.23 -6.62
CA GLU A 72 -8.18 -6.52 -7.30
C GLU A 72 -7.10 -7.50 -6.85
N PHE A 73 -5.85 -7.04 -6.77
CA PHE A 73 -4.73 -7.87 -6.31
C PHE A 73 -4.97 -8.39 -4.89
N ILE A 74 -5.32 -7.51 -3.94
CA ILE A 74 -5.52 -7.90 -2.54
C ILE A 74 -6.71 -8.86 -2.41
N ASN A 75 -7.80 -8.61 -3.13
CA ASN A 75 -8.97 -9.48 -3.10
C ASN A 75 -8.63 -10.90 -3.61
N ASN A 76 -7.88 -11.01 -4.70
CA ASN A 76 -7.62 -12.28 -5.37
C ASN A 76 -6.38 -13.04 -4.87
N THR A 77 -5.41 -12.36 -4.27
CA THR A 77 -4.17 -13.01 -3.83
C THR A 77 -4.42 -14.01 -2.69
N ARG A 78 -3.71 -15.14 -2.73
CA ARG A 78 -3.65 -16.09 -1.60
C ARG A 78 -2.47 -15.79 -0.67
N GLU A 79 -1.63 -14.83 -1.03
CA GLU A 79 -0.51 -14.41 -0.20
C GLU A 79 -1.00 -13.69 1.06
N ARG A 80 -0.17 -13.80 2.11
CA ARG A 80 -0.41 -13.12 3.38
C ARG A 80 0.90 -12.54 3.90
N PRO A 81 0.91 -11.31 4.43
CA PRO A 81 2.08 -10.77 5.11
C PRO A 81 2.41 -11.63 6.34
N ARG A 82 3.68 -12.03 6.46
CA ARG A 82 4.20 -12.82 7.58
C ARG A 82 5.63 -12.37 7.91
N LEU A 83 6.15 -12.70 9.08
CA LEU A 83 7.48 -12.23 9.51
C LEU A 83 8.54 -12.44 8.41
N GLY A 84 9.16 -11.34 7.96
CA GLY A 84 10.17 -11.34 6.89
C GLY A 84 9.65 -11.46 5.46
N LYS A 85 8.33 -11.63 5.24
CA LYS A 85 7.69 -11.70 3.92
C LYS A 85 6.61 -10.64 3.78
N VAL A 86 6.82 -9.73 2.83
CA VAL A 86 5.83 -8.73 2.39
C VAL A 86 4.97 -9.28 1.25
N VAL A 87 3.77 -8.72 1.07
CA VAL A 87 2.98 -8.88 -0.16
C VAL A 87 3.28 -7.68 -1.04
N SER A 88 3.89 -7.91 -2.21
CA SER A 88 4.38 -6.83 -3.07
C SER A 88 3.54 -6.73 -4.34
N ILE A 89 2.86 -5.61 -4.52
CA ILE A 89 1.94 -5.35 -5.63
C ILE A 89 2.67 -4.41 -6.60
N PRO A 90 3.08 -4.88 -7.79
CA PRO A 90 3.60 -3.98 -8.81
C PRO A 90 2.47 -3.06 -9.29
N ILE A 91 2.75 -1.76 -9.41
CA ILE A 91 1.81 -0.80 -9.98
C ILE A 91 2.13 -0.58 -11.45
N GLU A 92 1.16 -0.85 -12.30
CA GLU A 92 1.26 -0.57 -13.73
C GLU A 92 0.92 0.90 -13.97
N LEU A 93 1.96 1.65 -14.29
CA LEU A 93 1.90 3.05 -14.65
C LEU A 93 1.20 3.18 -16.02
N GLY A 94 -0.03 3.71 -16.02
CA GLY A 94 -0.75 4.00 -17.27
C GLY A 94 -0.14 5.16 -18.07
N GLU A 95 -0.74 5.54 -19.20
CA GLU A 95 -0.23 6.64 -20.05
C GLU A 95 -0.15 8.02 -19.34
N ARG A 96 -0.80 8.19 -18.19
CA ARG A 96 -0.79 9.41 -17.37
C ARG A 96 0.41 9.53 -16.41
N SER A 97 1.36 8.60 -16.51
CA SER A 97 2.44 8.47 -15.50
C SER A 97 3.59 9.47 -15.66
N SER A 98 3.62 10.21 -16.77
CA SER A 98 4.68 11.17 -17.08
C SER A 98 4.74 12.34 -16.09
N GLU A 99 3.64 12.67 -15.40
CA GLU A 99 3.58 13.80 -14.46
C GLU A 99 4.28 13.51 -13.11
N TRP A 100 4.49 12.23 -12.76
CA TRP A 100 5.03 11.82 -11.45
C TRP A 100 6.42 11.19 -11.52
N MET A 101 6.94 10.97 -12.72
CA MET A 101 8.30 10.45 -12.95
C MET A 101 9.38 11.55 -12.91
N LEU A 102 9.01 12.82 -12.75
CA LEU A 102 9.93 13.96 -12.87
C LEU A 102 10.61 14.38 -11.54
N GLU A 103 10.31 13.74 -10.41
CA GLU A 103 10.91 14.04 -9.11
C GLU A 103 11.99 13.02 -8.72
N ASP A 104 13.01 12.87 -9.56
CA ASP A 104 14.30 12.26 -9.18
C ASP A 104 15.38 12.69 -10.22
N PHE A 105 15.93 13.90 -10.03
CA PHE A 105 17.21 14.36 -10.57
C PHE A 105 18.01 15.06 -9.47
#